data_AF-A0A4P7CKP6-F1
#
_entry.id   AF-A0A4P7CKP6-F1
#
_cell.length_a   1.000
_cell.length_b   1.000
_cell.length_c   1.000
_cell.angle_alpha   90.00
_cell.angle_beta   90.00
_cell.angle_gamma   90.00
#
_symmetry.space_group_name_H-M   'P 1'
#
loop_
_entity.id
_entity.type
_entity.pdbx_description
1 polymer ?
#
loop_
_entity_poly.entity_id
_entity_poly.type
_entity_poly.pdbx_seq_one_letter_code
_entity_poly.pdbx_strand_id
1 'polypeptide(L)'
;MANLVLIVDGFKLGTLNSPTYIPSFISSLDSILLEDVYFCENINIDLFYDLVLSGKLESRNNFTLEETFDDFMKRCIRSRENLYFYFKLYKDHYFNYENTQENIPIIKTIIIERFNSFLRDLKLYLT
;
A
#
# COMPACT_ATOMS: atom_id res chain seq x y z
N MET A 1 21.78 7.73 5.79
CA MET A 1 20.50 7.63 5.06
C MET A 1 19.53 6.87 5.93
N ALA A 2 18.29 7.33 6.03
CA ALA A 2 17.27 6.65 6.80
C ALA A 2 16.76 5.44 6.00
N ASN A 3 16.83 4.24 6.58
CA ASN A 3 16.16 3.07 6.02
C ASN A 3 14.70 3.15 6.45
N LEU A 4 13.80 3.49 5.53
CA LEU A 4 12.37 3.44 5.83
C LEU A 4 11.91 1.99 5.76
N VAL A 5 11.02 1.61 6.68
CA VAL A 5 10.39 0.29 6.69
C VAL A 5 8.89 0.49 6.75
N LEU A 6 8.15 -0.09 5.80
CA LEU A 6 6.70 -0.09 5.87
C LEU A 6 6.24 -1.26 6.72
N ILE A 7 5.51 -0.96 7.79
CA ILE A 7 4.93 -1.93 8.69
C ILE A 7 3.42 -1.76 8.66
N VAL A 8 2.70 -2.83 8.33
CA VAL A 8 1.24 -2.88 8.35
C VAL A 8 0.83 -4.00 9.28
N ASP A 9 0.17 -3.68 10.40
CA ASP A 9 -0.28 -4.64 11.41
C ASP A 9 0.83 -5.61 11.90
N GLY A 10 2.05 -5.09 12.03
CA GLY A 10 3.23 -5.87 12.44
C GLY A 10 3.93 -6.60 11.29
N PHE A 11 3.34 -6.63 10.09
CA PHE A 11 3.95 -7.21 8.90
C PHE A 11 4.87 -6.20 8.21
N LYS A 12 6.13 -6.58 8.01
CA LYS A 12 7.10 -5.82 7.24
C LYS A 12 6.86 -6.06 5.76
N LEU A 13 6.36 -5.05 5.06
CA LEU A 13 6.06 -5.13 3.62
C LEU A 13 7.24 -4.75 2.72
N GLY A 14 8.29 -4.17 3.29
CA GLY A 14 9.46 -3.75 2.53
C GLY A 14 10.22 -2.63 3.20
N THR A 15 11.34 -2.29 2.58
CA THR A 15 12.25 -1.22 2.95
C THR A 15 12.47 -0.29 1.76
N LEU A 16 12.60 1.01 2.05
CA LEU A 16 13.13 2.02 1.14
C LEU A 16 14.52 2.46 1.67
N ASN A 17 15.60 2.01 1.03
CA ASN A 17 16.97 2.26 1.48
C ASN A 17 17.68 3.30 0.59
N SER A 18 17.35 3.37 -0.70
CA SER A 18 17.92 4.35 -1.62
C SER A 18 17.14 5.67 -1.57
N PRO A 19 17.81 6.82 -1.43
CA PRO A 19 17.14 8.11 -1.53
C PRO A 19 16.60 8.39 -2.92
N THR A 20 17.12 7.69 -3.93
CA THR A 20 16.75 7.83 -5.34
C THR A 20 15.24 7.67 -5.53
N TYR A 21 14.61 6.79 -4.76
CA TYR A 21 13.20 6.45 -4.87
C TYR A 21 12.31 7.19 -3.87
N ILE A 22 12.84 8.04 -3.00
CA ILE A 22 12.03 8.82 -2.05
C ILE A 22 10.99 9.70 -2.77
N PRO A 23 11.34 10.48 -3.81
CA PRO A 23 10.36 11.32 -4.49
C PRO A 23 9.24 10.51 -5.14
N SER A 24 9.56 9.40 -5.82
CA SER A 24 8.55 8.53 -6.44
C SER A 24 7.69 7.84 -5.39
N PHE A 25 8.28 7.35 -4.30
CA PHE A 25 7.55 6.77 -3.18
C PHE A 25 6.49 7.73 -2.62
N ILE A 26 6.89 8.99 -2.35
CA ILE A 26 5.96 10.00 -1.85
C ILE A 26 4.88 10.33 -2.88
N SER A 27 5.25 10.49 -4.15
CA SER A 27 4.31 10.75 -5.24
C SER A 27 3.26 9.63 -5.37
N SER A 28 3.65 8.37 -5.22
CA SER A 28 2.74 7.22 -5.27
C SER A 28 1.78 7.16 -4.08
N LEU A 29 2.18 7.65 -2.91
CA LEU A 29 1.28 7.76 -1.76
C LEU A 29 0.30 8.93 -1.93
N ASP A 30 0.75 10.05 -2.51
CA ASP A 30 -0.12 11.18 -2.85
C ASP A 30 -1.17 10.80 -3.91
N SER A 31 -0.78 10.06 -4.95
CA SER A 31 -1.70 9.67 -6.03
C SER A 31 -2.92 8.90 -5.52
N ILE A 32 -2.76 8.08 -4.47
CA ILE A 32 -3.87 7.34 -3.83
C ILE A 32 -4.99 8.28 -3.37
N LEU A 33 -4.62 9.47 -2.89
CA LEU A 33 -5.57 10.46 -2.38
C LEU A 33 -6.18 11.32 -3.49
N LEU A 34 -5.42 11.55 -4.56
CA LEU A 34 -5.72 12.55 -5.57
C LEU A 34 -6.36 11.99 -6.83
N GLU A 35 -6.00 10.77 -7.24
CA GLU A 35 -6.39 10.24 -8.54
C GLU A 35 -7.71 9.45 -8.47
N ASP A 36 -8.57 9.68 -9.46
CA ASP A 36 -9.88 9.04 -9.56
C ASP A 36 -9.81 7.53 -9.76
N VAL A 37 -8.70 7.02 -10.30
CA VAL A 37 -8.49 5.57 -10.49
C VAL A 37 -8.61 4.81 -9.17
N TYR A 38 -8.27 5.44 -8.04
CA TYR A 38 -8.39 4.84 -6.71
C TYR A 38 -9.77 5.06 -6.09
N PHE A 39 -10.59 5.98 -6.59
CA PHE A 39 -11.86 6.35 -5.94
C PHE A 39 -13.02 5.42 -6.33
N CYS A 40 -13.76 4.96 -5.33
CA CYS A 40 -15.02 4.24 -5.50
C CYS A 40 -16.00 4.72 -4.42
N GLU A 41 -17.07 5.40 -4.83
CA GLU A 41 -18.01 6.02 -3.87
C GLU A 41 -18.71 5.01 -2.96
N ASN A 42 -19.09 3.85 -3.50
CA ASN A 42 -19.90 2.85 -2.80
C ASN A 42 -19.05 1.74 -2.14
N ILE A 43 -17.73 1.88 -2.09
CA ILE A 43 -16.88 0.88 -1.45
C ILE A 43 -17.03 0.94 0.06
N ASN A 44 -17.21 -0.24 0.66
CA ASN A 44 -17.15 -0.47 2.10
C ASN A 44 -16.28 -1.70 2.37
N ILE A 45 -16.12 -2.06 3.65
CA ILE A 45 -15.25 -3.17 4.03
C ILE A 45 -15.73 -4.52 3.47
N ASP A 46 -17.04 -4.77 3.51
CA ASP A 46 -17.63 -6.03 3.04
C ASP A 46 -17.44 -6.20 1.52
N LEU A 47 -17.77 -5.15 0.75
CA LEU A 47 -17.56 -5.14 -0.69
C LEU A 47 -16.08 -5.25 -1.06
N PHE A 48 -15.19 -4.65 -0.27
CA PHE A 48 -13.75 -4.80 -0.47
C PHE A 48 -13.30 -6.25 -0.26
N TYR A 49 -13.76 -6.92 0.81
CA TYR A 49 -13.50 -8.34 1.02
C TYR A 49 -14.05 -9.22 -0.12
N ASP A 50 -15.25 -8.93 -0.61
CA ASP A 50 -15.83 -9.63 -1.76
C ASP A 50 -14.98 -9.48 -3.03
N LEU A 51 -14.43 -8.29 -3.28
CA LEU A 51 -13.52 -8.04 -4.40
C LEU A 51 -12.22 -8.83 -4.27
N VAL A 52 -11.71 -9.00 -3.04
CA VAL A 52 -10.53 -9.82 -2.76
C VAL A 52 -10.85 -11.30 -3.00
N LEU A 53 -11.91 -11.82 -2.39
CA LEU A 53 -12.28 -13.24 -2.47
C LEU A 53 -12.66 -13.68 -3.88
N SER A 54 -13.25 -12.78 -4.67
CA SER A 54 -13.58 -13.03 -6.07
C SER A 54 -12.41 -12.87 -7.04
N GLY A 55 -11.22 -12.45 -6.56
CA GLY A 55 -10.03 -12.21 -7.39
C GLY A 55 -10.13 -11.00 -8.31
N LYS A 56 -11.21 -10.21 -8.23
CA LYS A 56 -11.44 -9.06 -9.11
C LYS A 56 -10.50 -7.90 -8.84
N LEU A 57 -9.92 -7.84 -7.65
CA LEU A 57 -8.99 -6.78 -7.25
C LEU A 57 -7.62 -6.89 -7.94
N GLU A 58 -7.25 -8.04 -8.50
CA GLU A 58 -5.89 -8.27 -8.98
C GLU A 58 -5.50 -7.42 -10.20
N SER A 59 -6.47 -6.90 -10.97
CA SER A 59 -6.24 -6.22 -12.25
C SER A 59 -6.42 -4.69 -12.25
N ARG A 60 -6.78 -4.08 -11.12
CA ARG A 60 -7.10 -2.63 -11.05
C ARG A 60 -6.41 -1.99 -9.86
N ASN A 61 -6.44 -0.66 -9.77
CA ASN A 61 -6.09 0.03 -8.50
C ASN A 61 -4.67 -0.26 -7.98
N ASN A 62 -3.73 -0.51 -8.90
CA ASN A 62 -2.32 -0.77 -8.54
C ASN A 62 -1.60 0.54 -8.22
N PHE A 63 -0.62 0.46 -7.33
CA PHE A 63 0.31 1.56 -7.04
C PHE A 63 1.71 0.98 -6.79
N THR A 64 2.74 1.79 -7.03
CA THR A 64 4.15 1.37 -6.98
C THR A 64 4.89 2.07 -5.85
N LEU A 65 5.71 1.34 -5.11
CA LEU A 65 6.54 1.88 -4.02
C LEU A 65 8.05 1.64 -4.25
N GLU A 66 8.42 0.92 -5.32
CA GLU A 66 9.80 0.61 -5.74
C GLU A 66 10.58 -0.32 -4.79
N GLU A 67 11.82 -0.65 -5.13
CA GLU A 67 12.74 -1.47 -4.33
C GLU A 67 12.13 -2.81 -3.86
N THR A 68 12.33 -3.16 -2.58
CA THR A 68 11.82 -4.40 -2.00
C THR A 68 10.30 -4.45 -1.94
N PHE A 69 9.60 -3.34 -2.19
CA PHE A 69 8.14 -3.36 -2.27
C PHE A 69 7.66 -4.07 -3.53
N ASP A 70 8.50 -4.21 -4.56
CA ASP A 70 8.11 -4.84 -5.84
C ASP A 70 7.82 -6.34 -5.72
N ASP A 71 8.30 -6.98 -4.66
CA ASP A 71 7.94 -8.35 -4.28
C ASP A 71 6.47 -8.51 -3.87
N PHE A 72 5.74 -7.40 -3.70
CA PHE A 72 4.32 -7.40 -3.33
C PHE A 72 3.41 -6.93 -4.44
N MET A 73 2.32 -7.67 -4.63
CA MET A 73 1.11 -7.10 -5.22
C MET A 73 0.54 -6.05 -4.26
N LYS A 74 0.35 -4.83 -4.76
CA LYS A 74 -0.11 -3.67 -3.98
C LYS A 74 -1.36 -3.09 -4.63
N ARG A 75 -2.47 -3.00 -3.89
CA ARG A 75 -3.76 -2.51 -4.38
C ARG A 75 -4.39 -1.57 -3.36
N CYS A 76 -5.01 -0.50 -3.82
CA CYS A 76 -5.71 0.44 -2.94
C CYS A 76 -7.01 0.94 -3.56
N ILE A 77 -8.11 0.85 -2.83
CA ILE A 77 -9.37 1.51 -3.18
C ILE A 77 -9.68 2.54 -2.09
N ARG A 78 -10.19 3.70 -2.48
CA ARG A 78 -10.51 4.82 -1.62
C ARG A 78 -12.00 5.14 -1.69
N SER A 79 -12.66 5.25 -0.55
CA SER A 79 -13.98 5.88 -0.42
C SER A 79 -13.84 7.36 -0.06
N ARG A 80 -14.93 8.01 0.34
CA ARG A 80 -14.86 9.40 0.86
C ARG A 80 -14.15 9.50 2.21
N GLU A 81 -14.12 8.41 2.99
CA GLU A 81 -13.64 8.42 4.37
C GLU A 81 -12.50 7.44 4.63
N ASN A 82 -12.40 6.37 3.84
CA ASN A 82 -11.50 5.24 4.11
C ASN A 82 -10.65 4.87 2.89
N LEU A 83 -9.48 4.32 3.18
CA LEU A 83 -8.59 3.63 2.26
C LEU A 83 -8.62 2.14 2.59
N TYR A 84 -8.76 1.31 1.57
CA TYR A 84 -8.77 -0.14 1.64
C TYR A 84 -7.56 -0.66 0.88
N PHE A 85 -6.54 -1.06 1.65
CA PHE A 85 -5.30 -1.60 1.14
C PHE A 85 -5.35 -3.12 1.08
N TYR A 86 -4.73 -3.65 0.04
CA TYR A 86 -4.46 -5.05 -0.14
C TYR A 86 -3.00 -5.22 -0.54
N PHE A 87 -2.32 -6.11 0.17
CA PHE A 87 -0.96 -6.54 -0.12
C PHE A 87 -0.92 -8.05 -0.22
N LYS A 88 -0.17 -8.59 -1.18
CA LYS A 88 0.07 -10.04 -1.29
C LYS A 88 1.50 -10.26 -1.78
N LEU A 89 2.30 -10.98 -1.00
CA LEU A 89 3.65 -11.37 -1.39
C LEU A 89 3.58 -12.33 -2.58
N TYR A 90 4.32 -12.04 -3.65
CA TYR A 90 4.44 -12.90 -4.82
C TYR A 90 5.18 -14.20 -4.50
N LYS A 91 4.94 -15.26 -5.27
CA LYS A 91 5.65 -16.56 -5.10
C LYS A 91 7.12 -16.48 -5.49
N ASP A 92 7.43 -15.62 -6.44
CA ASP A 92 8.74 -15.39 -7.02
C ASP A 92 9.41 -14.13 -6.43
N HIS A 93 9.11 -13.83 -5.17
CA HIS A 93 9.72 -12.72 -4.45
C HIS A 93 11.26 -12.89 -4.36
N TYR A 94 11.99 -11.79 -4.43
CA TYR A 94 13.45 -11.79 -4.41
C TYR A 94 14.04 -11.77 -2.99
N PHE A 95 13.42 -11.02 -2.06
CA PHE A 95 13.91 -10.82 -0.70
C PHE A 95 13.24 -11.76 0.31
N ASN A 96 13.87 -11.97 1.47
CA ASN A 96 13.28 -12.80 2.53
C ASN A 96 12.44 -11.97 3.51
N TYR A 97 11.28 -12.49 3.91
CA TYR A 97 10.34 -11.85 4.83
C TYR A 97 9.99 -12.79 5.99
N GLU A 98 10.40 -12.46 7.22
CA GLU A 98 10.28 -13.37 8.37
C GLU A 98 8.82 -13.66 8.80
N ASN A 99 7.95 -12.65 8.71
CA ASN A 99 6.57 -12.73 9.22
C ASN A 99 5.52 -12.66 8.11
N THR A 100 5.91 -12.75 6.84
CA THR A 100 4.99 -12.64 5.71
C THR A 100 4.98 -13.95 4.95
N GLN A 101 3.78 -14.49 4.71
CA GLN A 101 3.60 -15.73 3.97
C GLN A 101 3.18 -15.43 2.53
N GLU A 102 3.75 -16.19 1.59
CA GLU A 102 3.40 -16.10 0.17
C GLU A 102 1.91 -16.33 -0.06
N ASN A 103 1.32 -15.57 -0.99
CA ASN A 103 -0.08 -15.66 -1.40
C ASN A 103 -1.13 -15.45 -0.29
N ILE A 104 -0.72 -15.10 0.93
CA ILE A 104 -1.65 -14.72 1.98
C ILE A 104 -1.88 -13.21 1.91
N PRO A 105 -3.13 -12.77 1.71
CA PRO A 105 -3.42 -11.35 1.61
C PRO A 105 -3.33 -10.66 2.97
N ILE A 106 -2.65 -9.53 3.01
CA ILE A 106 -2.65 -8.58 4.12
C ILE A 106 -3.59 -7.44 3.73
N ILE A 107 -4.70 -7.33 4.45
CA ILE A 107 -5.74 -6.34 4.19
C ILE A 107 -5.73 -5.31 5.31
N LYS A 108 -5.74 -4.02 4.94
CA LYS A 108 -5.77 -2.93 5.91
C LYS A 108 -6.77 -1.86 5.51
N THR A 109 -7.60 -1.45 6.47
CA THR A 109 -8.44 -0.26 6.34
C THR A 109 -7.86 0.88 7.15
N ILE A 110 -7.77 2.07 6.55
CA ILE A 110 -7.24 3.28 7.19
C ILE A 110 -8.20 4.44 6.91
N ILE A 111 -8.54 5.21 7.93
CA ILE A 111 -9.31 6.45 7.76
C ILE A 111 -8.42 7.48 7.05
N ILE A 112 -8.94 8.17 6.03
CA ILE A 112 -8.20 9.11 5.17
C ILE A 112 -7.48 10.19 5.99
N GLU A 113 -8.13 10.72 7.04
CA GLU A 113 -7.51 11.71 7.93
C GLU A 113 -6.21 11.19 8.56
N ARG A 114 -6.18 9.94 9.03
CA ARG A 114 -4.98 9.32 9.60
C ARG A 114 -3.89 9.14 8.56
N PHE A 115 -4.26 8.73 7.34
CA PHE A 115 -3.31 8.58 6.25
C PHE A 115 -2.71 9.93 5.81
N ASN A 116 -3.53 10.98 5.75
CA ASN A 116 -3.07 12.35 5.49
C ASN A 116 -2.07 12.83 6.53
N SER A 117 -2.36 12.62 7.83
CA SER A 117 -1.43 12.97 8.90
C SER A 117 -0.11 12.22 8.74
N PHE A 118 -0.17 10.90 8.54
CA PHE A 118 1.01 10.07 8.29
C PHE A 118 1.85 10.58 7.11
N LEU A 119 1.21 10.88 5.98
CA LEU A 119 1.91 11.33 4.77
C LEU A 119 2.56 12.71 4.96
N ARG A 120 1.91 13.61 5.69
CA ARG A 120 2.50 14.91 6.06
C ARG A 120 3.72 14.73 6.96
N ASP A 121 3.61 13.91 8.00
CA ASP A 121 4.69 13.66 8.95
C ASP A 121 5.88 12.97 8.28
N LEU A 122 5.60 12.04 7.36
CA LEU A 122 6.61 11.40 6.52
C LEU A 122 7.33 12.40 5.61
N LYS A 123 6.59 13.30 4.94
CA LYS A 123 7.20 14.35 4.11
C LYS A 123 8.15 15.22 4.93
N LEU A 124 7.72 15.68 6.11
CA LEU A 124 8.54 16.48 7.02
C LEU A 124 9.79 15.73 7.51
N TYR A 125 9.71 14.42 7.71
CA TYR A 125 10.86 13.61 8.10
C TYR A 125 11.90 13.45 6.98
N LEU A 126 11.46 13.49 5.72
CA LEU A 126 12.31 13.30 4.54
C LEU A 126 12.81 14.61 3.92
N THR A 127 12.40 15.76 4.46
CA THR A 127 12.91 17.09 4.08
C THR A 127 13.97 17.57 5.06
#